data_AF-A0A9N8LZB4-F1
#
_entry.id   AF-A0A9N8LZB4-F1
#
_cell.length_a   1.000
_cell.length_b   1.000
_cell.length_c   1.000
_cell.angle_alpha   90.00
_cell.angle_beta   90.00
_cell.angle_gamma   90.00
#
_symmetry.space_group_name_H-M   'P 1'
#
loop_
_entity.id
_entity.type
_entity.pdbx_description
1 polymer ?
#
loop_
_entity_poly.entity_id
_entity_poly.type
_entity_poly.pdbx_seq_one_letter_code
_entity_poly.pdbx_strand_id
1 'polypeptide(L)'
;MPNTDLCTAREKGEVHIVIEKSLTRLKGSDKKLPQILRMRELLSRGIGVHHGGLLPIVKGVVEILFQRGLVKVLFATETFAMGVNMPAR
;
A
#
# COMPACT_ATOMS: atom_id res chain seq x y z
N MET A 1 19.26 -1.76 8.05
CA MET A 1 18.05 -1.33 8.80
C MET A 1 17.34 -2.59 9.25
N PRO A 2 17.11 -2.82 10.56
CA PRO A 2 16.37 -4.00 11.00
C PRO A 2 14.90 -3.87 10.57
N ASN A 3 14.17 -4.95 10.77
CA ASN A 3 12.82 -5.24 10.28
C ASN A 3 11.74 -4.29 10.85
N THR A 4 11.80 -2.99 10.54
CA THR A 4 10.90 -1.97 11.09
C THR A 4 9.45 -2.28 10.74
N ASP A 5 8.61 -2.38 11.75
CA ASP A 5 7.19 -2.68 11.63
C ASP A 5 6.42 -1.59 12.38
N LEU A 6 5.62 -0.84 11.64
CA LEU A 6 4.91 0.35 12.14
C LEU A 6 3.42 0.09 12.35
N CYS A 7 2.97 -1.16 12.17
CA CYS A 7 1.58 -1.55 12.33
C CYS A 7 1.39 -2.51 13.50
N THR A 8 0.36 -2.23 14.29
CA THR A 8 -0.17 -3.18 15.29
C THR A 8 -0.79 -4.41 14.60
N ALA A 9 -1.03 -5.47 15.37
CA ALA A 9 -1.73 -6.66 14.86
C ALA A 9 -3.13 -6.34 14.29
N ARG A 10 -3.84 -5.39 14.91
CA ARG A 10 -5.14 -4.91 14.43
C ARG A 10 -5.00 -4.20 13.09
N GLU A 11 -4.08 -3.24 12.98
CA GLU A 11 -3.85 -2.49 11.74
C GLU A 11 -3.42 -3.43 10.60
N LYS A 12 -2.61 -4.45 10.89
CA LYS A 12 -2.26 -5.50 9.92
C LYS A 12 -3.48 -6.26 9.41
N GLY A 13 -4.42 -6.58 10.29
CA GLY A 13 -5.71 -7.18 9.91
C GLY A 13 -6.49 -6.27 8.97
N GLU A 14 -6.56 -4.96 9.28
CA GLU A 14 -7.25 -3.98 8.44
C GLU A 14 -6.57 -3.81 7.07
N VAL A 15 -5.24 -3.73 7.04
CA VAL A 15 -4.43 -3.70 5.81
C VAL A 15 -4.68 -4.95 4.96
N HIS A 16 -4.65 -6.13 5.58
CA HIS A 16 -4.89 -7.40 4.89
C HIS A 16 -6.27 -7.42 4.23
N ILE A 17 -7.33 -6.99 4.95
CA ILE A 17 -8.68 -6.93 4.42
C ILE A 17 -8.77 -6.00 3.21
N VAL A 18 -8.13 -4.82 3.25
CA VAL A 18 -8.13 -3.87 2.13
C VAL A 18 -7.40 -4.47 0.92
N ILE A 19 -6.23 -5.07 1.12
CA ILE A 19 -5.45 -5.70 0.05
C ILE A 19 -6.27 -6.82 -0.60
N GLU A 20 -6.79 -7.76 0.18
CA GLU A 20 -7.53 -8.91 -0.38
C GLU A 20 -8.80 -8.45 -1.12
N LYS A 21 -9.55 -7.50 -0.56
CA LYS A 21 -10.73 -6.92 -1.23
C LYS A 21 -10.37 -6.32 -2.58
N SER A 22 -9.29 -5.55 -2.66
CA SER A 22 -8.83 -4.97 -3.93
C SER A 22 -8.39 -6.04 -4.91
N LEU A 23 -7.56 -7.00 -4.47
CA LEU A 23 -7.01 -8.05 -5.32
C LEU A 23 -8.05 -9.07 -5.79
N THR A 24 -9.25 -9.16 -5.20
CA THR A 24 -10.34 -10.02 -5.71
C THR A 24 -10.68 -9.77 -7.17
N ARG A 25 -10.41 -8.56 -7.67
CA ARG A 25 -10.62 -8.16 -9.08
C ARG A 25 -9.61 -8.76 -10.05
N LEU A 26 -8.47 -9.28 -9.56
CA LEU A 26 -7.43 -9.89 -10.37
C LEU A 26 -7.66 -11.40 -10.55
N LYS A 27 -7.33 -11.93 -11.72
CA LYS A 27 -7.52 -13.34 -12.07
C LYS A 27 -6.22 -14.13 -11.90
N GLY A 28 -6.36 -15.39 -11.48
CA GLY A 28 -5.29 -16.39 -11.56
C GLY A 28 -3.94 -15.95 -10.97
N SER A 29 -2.89 -16.05 -11.79
CA SER A 29 -1.50 -15.77 -11.43
C SER A 29 -1.20 -14.30 -11.15
N ASP A 30 -2.08 -13.36 -11.55
CA ASP A 30 -1.81 -11.92 -11.38
C ASP A 30 -1.65 -11.53 -9.91
N LYS A 31 -2.39 -12.21 -9.01
CA LYS A 31 -2.24 -12.01 -7.55
C LYS A 31 -0.85 -12.36 -7.02
N LYS A 32 -0.08 -13.15 -7.78
CA LYS A 32 1.26 -13.61 -7.43
C LYS A 32 2.36 -12.80 -8.13
N LEU A 33 2.02 -11.71 -8.82
CA LEU A 33 3.03 -10.84 -9.43
C LEU A 33 4.02 -10.33 -8.36
N PRO A 34 5.33 -10.27 -8.67
CA PRO A 34 6.33 -9.84 -7.69
C PRO A 34 6.04 -8.48 -7.06
N GLN A 35 5.51 -7.53 -7.84
CA GLN A 35 5.12 -6.21 -7.33
C GLN A 35 4.01 -6.32 -6.27
N ILE A 36 3.01 -7.17 -6.47
CA ILE A 36 1.90 -7.36 -5.51
C ILE A 36 2.40 -8.00 -4.22
N LEU A 37 3.23 -9.03 -4.33
CA LEU A 37 3.81 -9.70 -3.17
C LEU A 37 4.67 -8.73 -2.35
N ARG A 38 5.53 -7.96 -3.02
CA ARG A 38 6.39 -6.98 -2.35
C ARG A 38 5.58 -5.86 -1.69
N MET A 39 4.56 -5.34 -2.37
CA MET A 39 3.73 -4.29 -1.80
C MET A 39 2.89 -4.79 -0.62
N ARG A 40 2.41 -6.03 -0.65
CA ARG A 40 1.71 -6.65 0.49
C ARG A 40 2.60 -6.71 1.73
N GLU A 41 3.86 -7.08 1.56
CA GLU A 41 4.85 -7.12 2.65
C GLU A 41 5.08 -5.72 3.25
N LEU A 42 5.36 -4.73 2.40
CA LEU A 42 5.64 -3.36 2.84
C LEU A 42 4.43 -2.72 3.52
N LEU A 43 3.25 -2.83 2.90
CA LEU A 43 2.02 -2.22 3.42
C LEU A 43 1.60 -2.82 4.75
N SER A 44 1.81 -4.13 4.95
CA SER A 44 1.53 -4.78 6.24
C SER A 44 2.43 -4.29 7.37
N ARG A 45 3.54 -3.62 7.05
CA ARG A 45 4.45 -2.98 8.01
C ARG A 45 4.23 -1.47 8.12
N GLY A 46 3.21 -0.93 7.45
CA GLY A 46 2.91 0.49 7.42
C GLY A 46 3.81 1.30 6.51
N ILE A 47 4.49 0.66 5.55
CA ILE A 47 5.40 1.31 4.60
C ILE A 47 4.79 1.24 3.19
N GLY A 48 4.69 2.38 2.52
CA GLY A 48 4.16 2.49 1.16
C GLY A 48 5.19 3.05 0.18
N VAL A 49 5.02 2.71 -1.08
CA VAL A 49 5.69 3.35 -2.22
C VAL A 49 4.62 3.78 -3.22
N HIS A 50 4.76 4.97 -3.81
CA HIS A 50 3.87 5.47 -4.86
C HIS A 50 4.65 6.12 -6.01
N HIS A 51 4.63 5.49 -7.18
CA HIS A 51 5.26 6.03 -8.38
C HIS A 51 4.54 5.57 -9.66
N GLY A 52 4.86 6.21 -10.79
CA GLY A 52 4.20 5.97 -12.08
C GLY A 52 4.17 4.51 -12.54
N GLY A 53 5.25 3.76 -12.29
CA GLY A 53 5.40 2.34 -12.66
C GLY A 53 4.62 1.32 -11.79
N LEU A 54 3.85 1.75 -10.79
CA LEU A 54 2.99 0.84 -10.04
C LEU A 54 1.72 0.51 -10.85
N LEU A 55 1.27 -0.74 -10.77
CA LEU A 55 0.00 -1.17 -11.32
C LEU A 55 -1.13 -0.27 -10.78
N PRO A 56 -2.12 0.12 -11.60
CA PRO A 56 -3.21 1.01 -11.15
C PRO A 56 -3.92 0.51 -9.89
N ILE A 57 -4.15 -0.80 -9.78
CA ILE A 57 -4.76 -1.42 -8.60
C ILE A 57 -3.90 -1.28 -7.33
N VAL A 58 -2.58 -1.34 -7.48
CA VAL A 58 -1.62 -1.17 -6.38
C VAL A 58 -1.61 0.28 -5.92
N LYS A 59 -1.60 1.25 -6.86
CA LYS A 59 -1.70 2.68 -6.54
C LYS A 59 -2.94 2.99 -5.70
N GLY A 60 -4.10 2.50 -6.13
CA GLY A 60 -5.35 2.68 -5.38
C GLY A 60 -5.31 2.07 -3.98
N VAL A 61 -4.68 0.90 -3.80
CA VAL A 61 -4.51 0.30 -2.47
C VAL A 61 -3.63 1.17 -1.57
N VAL A 62 -2.49 1.67 -2.08
CA VAL A 62 -1.58 2.55 -1.33
C VAL A 62 -2.31 3.82 -0.90
N GLU A 63 -3.05 4.45 -1.82
CA GLU A 63 -3.84 5.67 -1.56
C GLU A 63 -4.90 5.43 -0.49
N ILE A 64 -5.68 4.35 -0.56
CA ILE A 64 -6.71 4.01 0.44
C ILE A 64 -6.07 3.80 1.82
N LEU A 65 -4.97 3.06 1.89
CA LEU A 65 -4.30 2.77 3.16
C LEU A 65 -3.62 4.01 3.75
N PHE A 66 -3.05 4.88 2.91
CA PHE A 66 -2.48 6.15 3.34
C PHE A 66 -3.55 7.10 3.87
N GLN A 67 -4.69 7.23 3.16
CA GLN A 67 -5.82 8.05 3.62
C GLN A 67 -6.39 7.58 4.97
N ARG A 68 -6.34 6.27 5.24
CA ARG A 68 -6.75 5.68 6.52
C ARG A 68 -5.70 5.79 7.61
N GLY A 69 -4.53 6.35 7.33
CA GLY A 69 -3.41 6.44 8.26
C GLY A 69 -2.77 5.08 8.59
N LEU A 70 -3.00 4.05 7.77
CA LEU A 70 -2.41 2.72 7.95
C LEU A 70 -1.01 2.62 7.34
N VAL A 71 -0.72 3.44 6.32
CA VAL A 71 0.65 3.69 5.85
C VAL A 71 1.21 4.87 6.64
N LYS A 72 2.23 4.60 7.46
CA LYS A 72 2.89 5.59 8.33
C LYS A 72 4.06 6.28 7.64
N VAL A 73 4.70 5.58 6.70
CA VAL A 73 5.80 6.12 5.89
C VAL A 73 5.50 5.84 4.42
N LEU A 74 5.46 6.89 3.60
CA LEU A 74 5.20 6.80 2.17
C LEU A 74 6.36 7.42 1.39
N PHE A 75 7.01 6.64 0.55
CA PHE A 75 7.95 7.14 -0.45
C PHE A 75 7.19 7.39 -1.76
N ALA A 76 7.14 8.63 -2.22
CA ALA A 76 6.39 8.96 -3.42
C ALA A 76 7.18 9.87 -4.39
N THR A 77 6.90 9.74 -5.68
CA THR A 77 7.35 10.71 -6.69
C THR A 77 6.49 11.97 -6.65
N GLU A 78 7.00 13.07 -7.21
CA GLU A 78 6.37 14.40 -7.23
C GLU A 78 4.88 14.38 -7.64
N THR A 79 4.53 13.54 -8.61
CA THR A 79 3.16 13.41 -9.14
C THR A 79 2.13 13.02 -8.10
N PHE A 80 2.51 12.36 -7.00
CA PHE A 80 1.60 12.05 -5.90
C PHE A 80 1.23 13.32 -5.13
N ALA A 81 2.20 14.19 -4.83
CA ALA A 81 1.97 15.38 -4.02
C ALA A 81 1.01 16.39 -4.70
N MET A 82 1.03 16.47 -6.03
CA MET A 82 0.13 17.36 -6.77
C MET A 82 -1.32 16.86 -6.80
N GLY A 83 -1.56 15.55 -6.66
CA GLY A 83 -2.87 14.94 -6.88
C GLY A 83 -3.67 14.65 -5.61
N VAL A 84 -3.09 14.85 -4.42
CA VAL A 84 -3.60 14.24 -3.19
C VAL A 84 -3.82 15.30 -2.11
N ASN A 85 -5.08 15.61 -1.79
CA ASN A 85 -5.46 16.42 -0.63
C ASN A 85 -5.52 15.55 0.65
N MET A 86 -4.44 14.83 0.96
CA MET A 86 -4.34 14.00 2.17
C MET A 86 -3.28 14.58 3.10
N PRO A 87 -3.61 14.81 4.38
CA PRO A 87 -2.65 15.36 5.33
C PRO A 87 -1.57 14.32 5.65
N ALA A 88 -0.34 14.55 5.17
CA ALA A 88 0.85 13.92 5.72
C ALA A 88 1.27 14.66 7.00
N ARG A 89 1.68 13.92 8.03
CA ARG A 89 2.15 14.48 9.32
C ARG A 89 3.43 13.80 9.74
#